data_AF-Q6BZB5-F1
#
_entry.id   AF-Q6BZB5-F1
#
_cell.length_a   1.000
_cell.length_b   1.000
_cell.length_c   1.000
_cell.angle_alpha   90.00
_cell.angle_beta   90.00
_cell.angle_gamma   90.00
#
_symmetry.space_group_name_H-M   'P 1'
#
loop_
_entity.id
_entity.type
_entity.pdbx_description
1 polymer ?
#
loop_
_entity_poly.entity_id
_entity_poly.type
_entity_poly.pdbx_seq_one_letter_code
_entity_poly.pdbx_strand_id
1 'polypeptide(L)'
;MGEYGFTRGVAELPYLSMLVDIFIGSFVCTLFEKRFNKAMAKNNGKPIPEERLSPMIFGSIFFAIGLFLLAWSGSYPEHVHWIVPTIGSSFIGFGLITIFLPCMNYIIDCYLMFAASAMAANTFLRSMFGGAFPLFARQMFVNMKIQWVGILLGCVSVVLLPVPFLFYSYGRKIREK
;
A
#
# COMPACT_ATOMS: atom_id res chain seq x y z
N MET A 1 15.83 -12.66 -22.70
CA MET A 1 15.62 -13.75 -21.73
C MET A 1 15.53 -13.08 -20.37
N GLY A 2 14.47 -13.33 -19.59
CA GLY A 2 14.34 -12.72 -18.26
C GLY A 2 15.46 -13.22 -17.35
N GLU A 3 15.89 -12.42 -16.38
CA GLU A 3 17.04 -12.70 -15.51
C GLU A 3 16.94 -14.01 -14.70
N TYR A 4 15.76 -14.66 -14.68
CA TYR A 4 15.50 -15.96 -14.04
C TYR A 4 15.39 -17.15 -15.02
N GLY A 5 15.70 -16.98 -16.32
CA GLY A 5 15.70 -18.08 -17.29
C GLY A 5 14.32 -18.67 -17.63
N PHE A 6 13.23 -18.02 -17.21
CA PHE A 6 11.87 -18.53 -17.43
C PHE A 6 11.43 -18.52 -18.89
N THR A 7 10.82 -19.62 -19.32
CA THR A 7 9.94 -19.68 -20.51
C THR A 7 8.82 -18.65 -20.35
N ARG A 8 8.44 -17.95 -21.44
CA ARG A 8 7.49 -16.82 -21.42
C ARG A 8 6.20 -17.08 -20.62
N GLY A 9 5.64 -18.30 -20.66
CA GLY A 9 4.43 -18.65 -19.89
C GLY A 9 4.61 -18.79 -18.38
N VAL A 10 5.83 -19.06 -17.90
CA VAL A 10 6.13 -19.20 -16.46
C VAL A 10 6.48 -17.84 -15.83
N ALA A 11 6.91 -16.88 -16.65
CA ALA A 11 7.15 -15.50 -16.23
C ALA A 11 5.86 -14.75 -15.81
N GLU A 12 4.69 -15.28 -16.18
CA GLU A 12 3.38 -14.68 -15.85
C GLU A 12 2.77 -15.22 -14.56
N LEU A 13 3.26 -16.34 -14.01
CA LEU A 13 2.75 -16.92 -12.76
C LEU A 13 2.74 -15.94 -11.57
N PRO A 14 3.69 -15.00 -11.42
CA PRO A 14 3.63 -13.98 -10.37
C PRO A 14 2.39 -13.07 -10.47
N TYR A 15 1.76 -12.91 -11.64
CA TYR A 15 0.51 -12.16 -11.75
C TYR A 15 -0.67 -12.85 -11.04
N LEU A 16 -0.62 -14.18 -10.85
CA LEU A 16 -1.63 -14.88 -10.05
C LEU A 16 -1.54 -14.50 -8.58
N SER A 17 -0.34 -14.16 -8.10
CA SER A 17 -0.17 -13.71 -6.71
C SER A 17 -0.93 -12.40 -6.48
N MET A 18 -0.94 -11.52 -7.49
CA MET A 18 -1.74 -10.28 -7.55
C MET A 18 -3.24 -10.52 -7.33
N LEU A 19 -3.81 -11.59 -7.90
CA LEU A 19 -5.21 -11.95 -7.65
C LEU A 19 -5.42 -12.35 -6.19
N VAL A 20 -4.51 -13.16 -5.65
CA VAL A 20 -4.59 -13.67 -4.28
C VAL A 20 -4.54 -12.52 -3.26
N ASP A 21 -3.62 -11.56 -3.41
CA ASP A 21 -3.56 -10.42 -2.50
C ASP A 21 -4.76 -9.48 -2.60
N ILE A 22 -5.38 -9.34 -3.77
CA ILE A 22 -6.64 -8.59 -3.90
C ILE A 22 -7.76 -9.24 -3.09
N PHE A 23 -7.93 -10.57 -3.18
CA PHE A 23 -8.96 -11.28 -2.41
C PHE A 23 -8.70 -11.20 -0.91
N ILE A 24 -7.45 -11.44 -0.48
CA ILE A 24 -7.07 -11.37 0.94
C ILE A 24 -7.23 -9.93 1.46
N GLY A 25 -6.75 -8.94 0.70
CA GLY A 25 -6.86 -7.51 1.04
C GLY A 25 -8.31 -7.05 1.17
N SER A 26 -9.17 -7.44 0.23
CA SER A 26 -10.61 -7.14 0.28
C SER A 26 -11.30 -7.81 1.48
N PHE A 27 -10.97 -9.07 1.76
CA PHE A 27 -11.50 -9.78 2.92
C PHE A 27 -11.11 -9.10 4.24
N VAL A 28 -9.83 -8.72 4.38
CA VAL A 28 -9.32 -8.00 5.55
C VAL A 28 -10.00 -6.64 5.70
N CYS A 29 -10.10 -5.85 4.63
CA CYS A 29 -10.84 -4.57 4.65
C CYS A 29 -12.29 -4.76 5.13
N THR A 30 -12.99 -5.77 4.62
CA THR A 30 -14.38 -6.09 5.02
C THR A 30 -14.48 -6.43 6.51
N LEU A 31 -13.51 -7.16 7.08
CA LEU A 31 -13.47 -7.45 8.51
C LEU A 31 -13.27 -6.19 9.35
N PHE A 32 -12.36 -5.30 8.93
CA PHE A 32 -12.12 -4.02 9.59
C PHE A 32 -13.34 -3.09 9.48
N GLU A 33 -14.05 -3.07 8.35
CA GLU A 33 -15.30 -2.32 8.20
C GLU A 33 -16.42 -2.85 9.10
N LYS A 34 -16.56 -4.18 9.25
CA LYS A 34 -17.49 -4.77 10.22
C LYS A 34 -17.16 -4.36 11.65
N ARG A 35 -15.87 -4.30 12.00
CA ARG A 35 -15.39 -3.84 13.31
C ARG A 35 -15.68 -2.35 13.51
N PHE A 36 -15.48 -1.53 12.48
CA PHE A 36 -15.81 -0.11 12.45
C PHE A 36 -17.31 0.13 12.68
N ASN A 37 -18.19 -0.58 11.94
CA ASN A 37 -19.64 -0.47 12.11
C ASN A 37 -20.09 -0.86 13.52
N LYS A 38 -19.45 -1.87 14.11
CA LYS A 38 -19.72 -2.28 15.51
C LYS A 38 -19.24 -1.24 16.52
N ALA A 39 -18.12 -0.57 16.26
CA ALA A 39 -17.62 0.54 17.08
C ALA A 39 -18.52 1.78 16.97
N MET A 40 -19.02 2.10 15.76
CA MET A 40 -20.01 3.15 15.54
C MET A 40 -21.32 2.89 16.29
N ALA A 41 -21.82 1.66 16.25
CA ALA A 41 -23.03 1.26 16.97
C ALA A 41 -22.87 1.44 18.50
N LYS A 42 -21.66 1.22 19.04
CA LYS A 42 -21.35 1.46 20.45
C LYS A 42 -21.18 2.95 20.81
N ASN A 43 -20.90 3.81 19.83
CA ASN A 43 -20.63 5.24 20.04
C ASN A 43 -21.83 6.14 19.69
N ASN A 44 -23.06 5.70 19.98
CA ASN A 44 -24.30 6.42 19.67
C ASN A 44 -24.45 6.80 18.18
N GLY A 45 -23.95 5.96 17.26
CA GLY A 45 -24.08 6.19 15.82
C GLY A 45 -23.17 7.28 15.25
N LYS A 46 -22.25 7.85 16.05
CA LYS A 46 -21.27 8.82 15.57
C LYS A 46 -20.10 8.11 14.89
N PRO A 47 -19.77 8.43 13.62
CA PRO A 47 -18.61 7.87 12.96
C PRO A 47 -17.32 8.29 13.69
N ILE A 48 -16.51 7.30 14.06
CA ILE A 48 -15.16 7.49 14.62
C ILE A 48 -14.16 7.21 13.48
N PRO A 49 -13.89 8.19 12.60
CA PRO A 49 -13.04 7.97 11.43
C PRO A 49 -11.62 7.48 11.77
N GLU A 50 -11.18 7.64 13.02
CA GLU A 50 -9.89 7.14 13.53
C GLU A 50 -9.80 5.60 13.55
N GLU A 51 -10.92 4.88 13.71
CA GLU A 51 -10.92 3.42 13.62
C GLU A 51 -10.61 2.94 12.19
N ARG A 52 -10.79 3.79 11.16
CA ARG A 52 -10.36 3.49 9.78
C ARG A 52 -8.85 3.64 9.56
N LEU A 53 -8.14 4.35 10.44
CA LEU A 53 -6.67 4.48 10.36
C LEU A 53 -5.94 3.25 10.91
N SER A 54 -6.56 2.48 11.81
CA SER A 54 -5.99 1.22 12.31
C SER A 54 -5.58 0.24 11.20
N PRO A 55 -6.45 -0.12 10.23
CA PRO A 55 -6.04 -0.98 9.12
C PRO A 55 -4.96 -0.35 8.24
N MET A 56 -4.92 0.97 8.06
CA MET A 56 -3.87 1.65 7.30
C MET A 56 -2.49 1.47 7.94
N ILE A 57 -2.40 1.50 9.28
CA ILE A 57 -1.14 1.27 10.00
C ILE A 57 -0.64 -0.16 9.73
N PHE A 58 -1.52 -1.16 9.89
CA PHE A 58 -1.16 -2.55 9.56
C PHE A 58 -0.73 -2.70 8.10
N GLY A 59 -1.50 -2.15 7.16
CA GLY A 59 -1.18 -2.18 5.74
C GLY A 59 0.18 -1.55 5.41
N SER A 60 0.54 -0.44 6.07
CA SER A 60 1.82 0.25 5.86
C SER A 60 3.03 -0.57 6.29
N ILE A 61 2.91 -1.35 7.37
CA ILE A 61 3.96 -2.27 7.84
C ILE A 61 4.17 -3.39 6.81
N PHE A 62 3.08 -4.02 6.34
CA PHE A 62 3.14 -5.07 5.33
C PHE A 62 3.69 -4.55 3.99
N PHE A 63 3.32 -3.35 3.59
CA PHE A 63 3.84 -2.70 2.39
C PHE A 63 5.36 -2.47 2.47
N ALA A 64 5.86 -1.95 3.60
CA ALA A 64 7.28 -1.76 3.82
C ALA A 64 8.05 -3.10 3.80
N ILE A 65 7.54 -4.13 4.48
CA ILE A 65 8.12 -5.48 4.47
C ILE A 65 8.19 -6.04 3.05
N GLY A 66 7.11 -5.88 2.27
CA GLY A 66 7.04 -6.32 0.88
C GLY A 66 8.12 -5.66 -0.01
N LEU A 67 8.36 -4.35 0.17
CA LEU A 67 9.42 -3.63 -0.54
C LEU A 67 10.82 -4.11 -0.18
N PHE A 68 11.10 -4.38 1.10
CA PHE A 68 12.39 -4.95 1.52
C PHE A 68 12.58 -6.38 0.99
N LEU A 69 11.54 -7.21 1.01
CA LEU A 69 11.57 -8.55 0.43
C LEU A 69 11.83 -8.52 -1.08
N LEU A 70 11.22 -7.58 -1.80
CA LEU A 70 11.47 -7.37 -3.23
C LEU A 70 12.91 -6.89 -3.48
N ALA A 71 13.41 -5.95 -2.69
CA ALA A 71 14.78 -5.45 -2.79
C ALA A 71 15.83 -6.55 -2.60
N TRP A 72 15.62 -7.41 -1.60
CA TRP A 72 16.53 -8.49 -1.26
C TRP A 72 16.44 -9.67 -2.24
N SER A 73 15.25 -10.00 -2.74
CA SER A 73 15.08 -11.07 -3.73
C SER A 73 15.52 -10.67 -5.14
N GLY A 74 15.33 -9.41 -5.53
CA GLY A 74 15.84 -8.89 -6.82
C GLY A 74 17.37 -8.84 -6.88
N SER A 75 18.03 -8.84 -5.73
CA SER A 75 19.47 -8.81 -5.55
C SER A 75 20.23 -10.07 -5.95
N TYR A 76 19.58 -11.23 -5.81
CA TYR A 76 20.26 -12.53 -5.87
C TYR A 76 19.44 -13.51 -6.71
N PRO A 77 19.22 -13.21 -8.01
CA PRO A 77 18.41 -14.06 -8.88
C PRO A 77 18.97 -15.48 -9.03
N GLU A 78 20.28 -15.66 -8.85
CA GLU A 78 20.95 -16.97 -8.94
C GLU A 78 20.84 -17.83 -7.67
N HIS A 79 20.48 -17.25 -6.52
CA HIS A 79 20.41 -17.95 -5.22
C HIS A 79 19.02 -17.94 -4.59
N VAL A 80 18.10 -17.09 -5.06
CA VAL A 80 16.79 -16.91 -4.47
C VAL A 80 15.71 -17.49 -5.38
N HIS A 81 14.91 -18.40 -4.82
CA HIS A 81 13.80 -19.02 -5.53
C HIS A 81 12.77 -17.96 -5.94
N TRP A 82 12.26 -18.03 -7.17
CA TRP A 82 11.27 -17.11 -7.77
C TRP A 82 10.00 -16.85 -6.94
N ILE A 83 9.74 -17.71 -5.94
CA ILE A 83 8.61 -17.58 -5.04
C ILE A 83 8.77 -16.41 -4.06
N VAL A 84 10.01 -16.06 -3.68
CA VAL A 84 10.28 -14.95 -2.73
C VAL A 84 9.90 -13.58 -3.31
N PRO A 85 10.30 -13.19 -4.54
CA PRO A 85 9.85 -11.92 -5.12
C PRO A 85 8.35 -11.92 -5.41
N THR A 86 7.75 -13.10 -5.67
CA THR A 86 6.30 -13.25 -5.85
C THR A 86 5.54 -12.98 -4.56
N ILE A 87 6.00 -13.55 -3.44
CA ILE A 87 5.47 -13.29 -2.10
C ILE A 87 5.66 -11.83 -1.71
N GLY A 88 6.84 -11.24 -1.96
CA GLY A 88 7.11 -9.83 -1.70
C GLY A 88 6.13 -8.91 -2.44
N SER A 89 5.88 -9.20 -3.72
CA SER A 89 4.92 -8.47 -4.55
C SER A 89 3.49 -8.58 -4.01
N SER A 90 3.08 -9.75 -3.50
CA SER A 90 1.77 -9.91 -2.86
C SER A 90 1.64 -9.16 -1.54
N PHE A 91 2.71 -9.06 -0.74
CA PHE A 91 2.69 -8.20 0.45
C PHE A 91 2.56 -6.71 0.10
N ILE A 92 3.22 -6.27 -0.98
CA ILE A 92 3.07 -4.91 -1.51
C ILE A 92 1.61 -4.67 -1.96
N GLY A 93 1.03 -5.58 -2.75
CA GLY A 93 -0.34 -5.49 -3.23
C GLY A 93 -1.37 -5.45 -2.09
N PHE A 94 -1.22 -6.37 -1.13
CA PHE A 94 -2.04 -6.42 0.08
C PHE A 94 -1.96 -5.11 0.87
N GLY A 95 -0.75 -4.64 1.17
CA GLY A 95 -0.55 -3.38 1.89
C GLY A 95 -1.17 -2.19 1.17
N LEU A 96 -1.02 -2.11 -0.17
CA LEU A 96 -1.57 -1.03 -0.98
C LEU A 96 -3.10 -1.00 -0.93
N ILE A 97 -3.76 -2.16 -1.03
CA ILE A 97 -5.23 -2.26 -0.95
C ILE A 97 -5.74 -1.90 0.43
N THR A 98 -5.10 -2.42 1.48
CA THR A 98 -5.49 -2.16 2.88
C THR A 98 -5.20 -0.71 3.32
N ILE A 99 -4.33 0.02 2.62
CA ILE A 99 -4.15 1.47 2.82
C ILE A 99 -5.17 2.27 1.99
N PHE A 100 -5.34 1.91 0.71
CA PHE A 100 -6.09 2.72 -0.24
C PHE A 100 -7.60 2.74 0.05
N LEU A 101 -8.21 1.58 0.34
CA LEU A 101 -9.66 1.53 0.61
C LEU A 101 -10.06 2.33 1.85
N PRO A 102 -9.44 2.13 3.04
CA PRO A 102 -9.80 2.91 4.23
C PRO A 102 -9.47 4.40 4.08
N CYS A 103 -8.44 4.76 3.30
CA CYS A 103 -8.12 6.15 3.00
C CYS A 103 -9.25 6.85 2.21
N MET A 104 -9.76 6.23 1.14
CA MET A 104 -10.89 6.77 0.39
C MET A 104 -12.12 6.96 1.28
N ASN A 105 -12.45 5.93 2.06
CA ASN A 105 -13.54 6.00 3.02
C ASN A 105 -13.34 7.09 4.09
N TYR A 106 -12.11 7.26 4.59
CA TYR A 106 -11.77 8.31 5.56
C TYR A 106 -11.97 9.71 4.98
N ILE A 107 -11.53 9.95 3.73
CA ILE A 107 -11.72 11.24 3.04
C ILE A 107 -13.22 11.57 2.92
N ILE A 108 -14.04 10.58 2.55
CA ILE A 108 -15.49 10.75 2.45
C ILE A 108 -16.07 11.12 3.82
N ASP A 109 -15.70 10.41 4.88
CA ASP A 109 -16.23 10.62 6.23
C ASP A 109 -15.79 11.96 6.85
N CYS A 110 -14.57 12.43 6.54
CA CYS A 110 -14.02 13.68 7.06
C CYS A 110 -14.48 14.91 6.26
N TYR A 111 -14.68 14.79 4.95
CA TYR A 111 -14.98 15.91 4.06
C TYR A 111 -16.33 15.75 3.35
N LEU A 112 -17.41 15.42 4.07
CA LEU A 112 -18.74 15.13 3.50
C LEU A 112 -19.21 16.12 2.39
N MET A 113 -18.98 17.43 2.58
CA MET A 113 -19.38 18.47 1.60
C MET A 113 -18.44 18.59 0.39
N PHE A 114 -17.15 18.27 0.54
CA PHE A 114 -16.12 18.40 -0.50
C PHE A 114 -15.48 17.05 -0.88
N ALA A 115 -16.13 15.93 -0.55
CA ALA A 115 -15.59 14.59 -0.69
C ALA A 115 -15.19 14.27 -2.13
N ALA A 116 -16.04 14.66 -3.10
CA ALA A 116 -15.78 14.46 -4.52
C ALA A 116 -14.50 15.17 -4.99
N SER A 117 -14.29 16.43 -4.55
CA SER A 117 -13.10 17.21 -4.88
C SER A 117 -11.84 16.63 -4.22
N ALA A 118 -11.94 16.23 -2.96
CA ALA A 118 -10.82 15.62 -2.23
C ALA A 118 -10.41 14.26 -2.82
N MET A 119 -11.38 13.42 -3.20
CA MET A 119 -11.11 12.15 -3.91
C MET A 119 -10.49 12.39 -5.29
N ALA A 120 -10.97 13.40 -6.03
CA ALA A 120 -10.40 13.79 -7.31
C ALA A 120 -8.95 14.26 -7.16
N ALA A 121 -8.66 15.09 -6.15
CA ALA A 121 -7.31 15.55 -5.83
C ALA A 121 -6.37 14.39 -5.48
N ASN A 122 -6.82 13.44 -4.64
CA ASN A 122 -6.04 12.24 -4.33
C ASN A 122 -5.73 11.40 -5.58
N THR A 123 -6.75 11.19 -6.44
CA THR A 123 -6.59 10.44 -7.68
C THR A 123 -5.64 11.16 -8.64
N PHE A 124 -5.74 12.48 -8.73
CA PHE A 124 -4.87 13.33 -9.55
C PHE A 124 -3.42 13.24 -9.09
N LEU A 125 -3.14 13.40 -7.79
CA LEU A 125 -1.81 13.25 -7.23
C LEU A 125 -1.23 11.87 -7.53
N ARG A 126 -2.00 10.80 -7.31
CA ARG A 126 -1.57 9.42 -7.60
C ARG A 126 -1.22 9.24 -9.09
N SER A 127 -2.05 9.76 -9.98
CA SER A 127 -1.81 9.69 -11.43
C SER A 127 -0.60 10.52 -11.85
N MET A 128 -0.39 11.70 -11.26
CA MET A 128 0.82 12.50 -11.48
C MET A 128 2.08 11.74 -11.07
N PHE A 129 2.10 11.15 -9.88
CA PHE A 129 3.24 10.32 -9.44
C PHE A 129 3.41 9.10 -10.35
N GLY A 130 2.33 8.44 -10.76
CA GLY A 130 2.38 7.32 -11.70
C GLY A 130 2.92 7.69 -13.09
N GLY A 131 2.66 8.91 -13.56
CA GLY A 131 3.21 9.43 -14.82
C GLY A 131 4.64 9.97 -14.71
N ALA A 132 4.99 10.55 -13.56
CA ALA A 132 6.33 11.11 -13.34
C ALA A 132 7.37 10.03 -13.01
N PHE A 133 7.00 8.97 -12.29
CA PHE A 133 7.91 7.93 -11.82
C PHE A 133 8.70 7.26 -12.96
N PRO A 134 8.09 6.87 -14.10
CA PRO A 134 8.79 6.27 -15.23
C PRO A 134 9.90 7.14 -15.84
N LEU A 135 9.78 8.47 -15.77
CA LEU A 135 10.74 9.40 -16.37
C LEU A 135 12.14 9.27 -15.76
N PHE A 136 12.21 9.05 -14.44
CA PHE A 136 13.48 8.85 -13.73
C PHE A 136 13.72 7.38 -13.35
N ALA A 137 12.70 6.52 -13.35
CA ALA A 137 12.84 5.10 -13.01
C ALA A 137 13.91 4.41 -13.86
N ARG A 138 13.98 4.70 -15.17
CA ARG A 138 15.01 4.09 -16.03
C ARG A 138 16.42 4.45 -15.58
N GLN A 139 16.69 5.72 -15.29
CA GLN A 139 18.01 6.16 -14.79
C GLN A 139 18.29 5.60 -13.40
N MET A 140 17.27 5.49 -12.56
CA MET A 140 17.37 4.92 -11.23
C MET A 140 17.76 3.43 -11.30
N PHE A 141 17.10 2.62 -12.12
CA PHE A 141 17.44 1.20 -12.27
C PHE A 141 18.80 0.97 -12.92
N VAL A 142 19.20 1.79 -13.91
CA VAL A 142 20.50 1.66 -14.59
C VAL A 142 21.67 1.99 -13.66
N ASN A 143 21.55 3.05 -12.84
CA ASN A 143 22.67 3.51 -12.00
C ASN A 143 22.72 2.81 -10.63
N MET A 144 21.58 2.58 -9.99
CA MET A 144 21.53 2.03 -8.63
C MET A 144 21.38 0.51 -8.59
N LYS A 145 21.02 -0.17 -9.70
CA LYS A 145 20.65 -1.59 -9.72
C LYS A 145 19.43 -1.89 -8.83
N ILE A 146 18.77 -3.02 -9.09
CA ILE A 146 17.48 -3.37 -8.48
C ILE A 146 17.50 -3.38 -6.94
N GLN A 147 18.63 -3.79 -6.35
CA GLN A 147 18.89 -3.81 -4.91
C GLN A 147 18.66 -2.46 -4.24
N TRP A 148 19.42 -1.46 -4.69
CA TRP A 148 19.45 -0.16 -4.03
C TRP A 148 18.17 0.61 -4.30
N VAL A 149 17.54 0.39 -5.46
CA VAL A 149 16.20 0.93 -5.75
C VAL A 149 15.18 0.40 -4.73
N GLY A 150 15.14 -0.91 -4.51
CA GLY A 150 14.22 -1.50 -3.55
C GLY A 150 14.47 -1.04 -2.11
N ILE A 151 15.73 -0.94 -1.68
CA ILE A 151 16.09 -0.45 -0.34
C ILE A 151 15.70 1.03 -0.18
N LEU A 152 15.95 1.87 -1.19
CA LEU A 152 15.58 3.29 -1.14
C LEU A 152 14.06 3.45 -1.02
N LEU A 153 13.29 2.72 -1.83
CA LEU A 153 11.82 2.74 -1.75
C LEU A 153 11.31 2.17 -0.41
N GLY A 154 11.95 1.14 0.12
CA GLY A 154 11.67 0.59 1.45
C GLY A 154 11.92 1.62 2.55
N CYS A 155 13.07 2.30 2.54
CA CYS A 155 13.39 3.37 3.50
C CYS A 155 12.38 4.52 3.42
N VAL A 156 12.03 4.98 2.22
CA VAL A 156 11.00 6.02 2.02
C VAL A 156 9.66 5.57 2.61
N SER A 157 9.28 4.31 2.41
CA SER A 157 8.05 3.74 2.96
C SER A 157 8.06 3.66 4.49
N VAL A 158 9.21 3.35 5.10
CA VAL A 158 9.37 3.37 6.57
C VAL A 158 9.26 4.80 7.12
N VAL A 159 9.81 5.80 6.41
CA VAL A 159 9.67 7.22 6.80
C VAL A 159 8.20 7.69 6.69
N LEU A 160 7.42 7.11 5.78
CA LEU A 160 5.99 7.38 5.61
C LEU A 160 5.09 6.60 6.58
N LEU A 161 5.58 5.51 7.18
CA LEU A 161 4.87 4.69 8.17
C LEU A 161 4.31 5.46 9.38
N PRO A 162 5.00 6.45 9.97
CA PRO A 162 4.42 7.26 11.05
C PRO A 162 3.30 8.21 10.60
N VAL A 163 3.09 8.45 9.29
CA VAL A 163 2.06 9.40 8.82
C VAL A 163 0.66 8.95 9.24
N PRO A 164 0.19 7.71 8.95
CA PRO A 164 -1.07 7.20 9.49
C PRO A 164 -1.15 7.25 11.03
N PHE A 165 -0.04 7.00 11.73
CA PHE A 165 -0.01 7.04 13.20
C PHE A 165 -0.21 8.47 13.74
N LEU A 166 0.42 9.46 13.10
CA LEU A 166 0.25 10.86 13.42
C LEU A 166 -1.17 11.32 13.13
N PHE A 167 -1.76 10.94 12.00
CA PHE A 167 -3.16 11.24 11.71
C PHE A 167 -4.14 10.56 12.69
N TYR A 168 -3.80 9.37 13.21
CA TYR A 168 -4.59 8.71 14.26
C TYR A 168 -4.54 9.48 15.58
N SER A 169 -3.37 9.95 16.01
CA SER A 169 -3.23 10.69 17.29
C SER A 169 -3.68 12.15 17.21
N TYR A 170 -3.54 12.81 16.05
CA TYR A 170 -3.85 14.23 15.87
C TYR A 170 -5.20 14.48 15.18
N GLY A 171 -5.85 13.46 14.63
CA GLY A 171 -7.17 13.57 13.98
C GLY A 171 -8.23 14.17 14.89
N ARG A 172 -8.32 13.70 16.15
CA ARG A 172 -9.16 14.30 17.20
C ARG A 172 -8.88 15.78 17.45
N LYS A 173 -7.61 16.18 17.43
CA LYS A 173 -7.16 17.56 17.74
C LYS A 173 -7.42 18.54 16.60
N ILE A 174 -7.42 18.06 15.35
CA ILE A 174 -7.74 18.88 14.16
C ILE A 174 -9.26 19.02 14.00
N ARG A 175 -10.06 18.04 14.43
CA ARG A 175 -11.53 18.08 14.35
C ARG A 175 -12.19 18.91 15.46
N GLU A 176 -11.46 19.28 16.49
CA GLU A 176 -11.89 20.20 17.56
C GLU A 176 -11.70 21.69 17.19
N LYS A 177 -11.09 22.00 16.04
CA LYS A 177 -10.93 23.36 15.51
C LYS A 177 -11.68 23.52 14.19
#